data_AF-A0A928GHD2-F1
#
_entry.id   AF-A0A928GHD2-F1
#
_cell.length_a   1.000
_cell.length_b   1.000
_cell.length_c   1.000
_cell.angle_alpha   90.00
_cell.angle_beta   90.00
_cell.angle_gamma   90.00
#
_symmetry.space_group_name_H-M   'P 1'
#
loop_
_entity.id
_entity.type
_entity.pdbx_description
1 polymer ?
#
loop_
_entity_poly.entity_id
_entity_poly.type
_entity_poly.pdbx_seq_one_letter_code
_entity_poly.pdbx_strand_id
1 'polypeptide(L)'
;MELQIYDLTLLIVGILNLAMAVGLLANNHAYRNYPVYRRSRCFTAVFFAVFGIGMLLHYHFQWRLSYPLLATALSVSYFHIAGVAITWSHTPLLNPHYLCRKVVARDVVFLAVGLPAYWISATSCPLSTLHYTLLIFLIHCVWMSFDFYTTYFRVSRRLIAMKLGSVEGFMRWMLRSCHLIIAFGLGSIMFTSFFPVDAWPFTVLLIISALVFVYIYYSISEYGHVIDSATTATKDALE
;
A
#
# COMPACT_ATOMS: atom_id res chain seq x y z
N MET A 1 28.28 -1.56 -11.35
CA MET A 1 27.11 -1.10 -12.13
C MET A 1 25.81 -1.43 -11.41
N GLU A 2 25.53 -2.70 -11.06
CA GLU A 2 24.28 -3.09 -10.38
C GLU A 2 24.03 -2.38 -9.04
N LEU A 3 25.05 -2.31 -8.17
CA LEU A 3 24.93 -1.65 -6.87
C LEU A 3 24.68 -0.13 -7.01
N GLN A 4 25.34 0.52 -7.98
CA GLN A 4 25.13 1.94 -8.25
C GLN A 4 23.70 2.21 -8.73
N ILE A 5 23.13 1.32 -9.54
CA ILE A 5 21.73 1.41 -9.99
C ILE A 5 20.79 1.20 -8.80
N TYR A 6 21.08 0.22 -7.93
CA TYR A 6 20.30 -0.02 -6.72
C TYR A 6 20.26 1.21 -5.80
N ASP A 7 21.42 1.79 -5.50
CA ASP A 7 21.57 2.96 -4.64
C ASP A 7 20.87 4.19 -5.22
N LEU A 8 21.06 4.44 -6.52
CA LEU A 8 20.39 5.53 -7.21
C LEU A 8 18.88 5.35 -7.19
N THR A 9 18.39 4.11 -7.37
CA THR A 9 16.97 3.81 -7.34
C THR A 9 16.38 4.07 -5.95
N LEU A 10 17.05 3.63 -4.88
CA LEU A 10 16.62 3.92 -3.50
C LEU A 10 16.50 5.43 -3.25
N LEU A 11 17.52 6.20 -3.67
CA LEU A 11 17.53 7.65 -3.50
C LEU A 11 16.37 8.32 -4.25
N ILE A 12 16.20 8.00 -5.54
CA ILE A 12 15.14 8.56 -6.38
C ILE A 12 13.75 8.21 -5.82
N VAL A 13 13.51 6.94 -5.53
CA VAL A 13 12.22 6.47 -5.01
C VAL A 13 11.94 7.04 -3.62
N GLY A 14 12.97 7.18 -2.78
CA GLY A 14 12.88 7.81 -1.47
C GLY A 14 12.43 9.27 -1.56
N ILE A 15 13.14 10.07 -2.38
CA ILE A 15 12.81 11.49 -2.61
C ILE A 15 11.42 11.64 -3.24
N LEU A 16 11.09 10.82 -4.24
CA LEU A 16 9.80 10.84 -4.91
C LEU A 16 8.65 10.62 -3.93
N ASN A 17 8.77 9.63 -3.03
CA ASN A 17 7.77 9.38 -2.00
C ASN A 17 7.61 10.56 -1.04
N LEU A 18 8.71 11.17 -0.58
CA LEU A 18 8.63 12.37 0.25
C LEU A 18 7.95 13.54 -0.47
N ALA A 19 8.29 13.76 -1.75
CA ALA A 19 7.67 14.81 -2.56
C ALA A 19 6.16 14.56 -2.74
N MET A 20 5.73 13.32 -3.01
CA MET A 20 4.32 12.95 -3.10
C MET A 20 3.59 13.12 -1.76
N ALA A 21 4.24 12.80 -0.63
CA ALA A 21 3.68 13.04 0.70
C ALA A 21 3.37 14.52 0.93
N VAL A 22 4.36 15.39 0.67
CA VAL A 22 4.20 16.84 0.77
C VAL A 22 3.13 17.33 -0.21
N GLY A 23 3.14 16.84 -1.46
CA GLY A 23 2.15 17.15 -2.48
C GLY A 23 0.73 16.84 -2.01
N LEU A 24 0.47 15.65 -1.45
CA LEU A 24 -0.85 15.30 -0.93
C LEU A 24 -1.29 16.19 0.23
N LEU A 25 -0.36 16.58 1.11
CA LEU A 25 -0.67 17.47 2.24
C LEU A 25 -0.94 18.91 1.79
N ALA A 26 -0.23 19.38 0.76
CA ALA A 26 -0.32 20.73 0.21
C ALA A 26 -1.42 20.92 -0.85
N ASN A 27 -1.90 19.86 -1.51
CA ASN A 27 -2.90 19.97 -2.58
C ASN A 27 -4.37 19.92 -2.09
N ASN A 28 -5.31 20.23 -2.99
CA ASN A 28 -6.76 20.05 -2.88
C ASN A 28 -7.45 20.72 -1.69
N HIS A 29 -7.12 22.00 -1.43
CA HIS A 29 -7.71 22.79 -0.34
C HIS A 29 -9.25 22.76 -0.31
N ALA A 30 -9.91 22.80 -1.47
CA ALA A 30 -11.36 22.83 -1.58
C ALA A 30 -12.08 21.62 -0.96
N TYR A 31 -11.46 20.43 -1.02
CA TYR A 31 -12.10 19.17 -0.62
C TYR A 31 -11.56 18.60 0.71
N ARG A 32 -10.65 19.31 1.38
CA ARG A 32 -10.07 18.87 2.68
C ARG A 32 -11.10 18.75 3.80
N ASN A 33 -12.26 19.38 3.64
CA ASN A 33 -13.31 19.39 4.67
C ASN A 33 -14.12 18.09 4.67
N TYR A 34 -14.04 17.27 3.62
CA TYR A 34 -14.71 15.97 3.59
C TYR A 34 -13.96 14.96 4.48
N PRO A 35 -14.60 14.40 5.53
CA PRO A 35 -13.91 13.57 6.51
C PRO A 35 -13.25 12.32 5.92
N VAL A 36 -13.94 11.63 5.00
CA VAL A 36 -13.44 10.39 4.39
C VAL A 36 -12.20 10.68 3.54
N TYR A 37 -12.27 11.70 2.69
CA TYR A 37 -11.13 12.11 1.85
C TYR A 37 -9.95 12.62 2.65
N ARG A 38 -10.20 13.50 3.63
CA ARG A 38 -9.16 14.00 4.53
C ARG A 38 -8.41 12.84 5.18
N ARG A 39 -9.15 11.84 5.67
CA ARG A 39 -8.57 10.66 6.31
C ARG A 39 -7.70 9.87 5.34
N SER A 40 -8.23 9.50 4.18
CA SER A 40 -7.49 8.73 3.17
C SER A 40 -6.24 9.47 2.69
N ARG A 41 -6.35 10.78 2.44
CA ARG A 41 -5.23 11.65 2.05
C ARG A 41 -4.15 11.72 3.12
N CYS A 42 -4.51 11.97 4.37
CA CYS A 42 -3.56 12.03 5.47
C CYS A 42 -2.85 10.70 5.69
N PHE A 43 -3.59 9.58 5.67
CA PHE A 43 -2.98 8.25 5.76
C PHE A 43 -1.99 8.02 4.63
N THR A 44 -2.41 8.18 3.37
CA THR A 44 -1.53 7.97 2.21
C THR A 44 -0.28 8.86 2.28
N ALA A 45 -0.41 10.12 2.69
CA ALA A 45 0.74 11.02 2.86
C ALA A 45 1.72 10.52 3.94
N VAL A 46 1.21 10.08 5.10
CA VAL A 46 2.06 9.50 6.16
C VAL A 46 2.77 8.24 5.65
N PHE A 47 2.08 7.39 4.88
CA PHE A 47 2.69 6.18 4.33
C PHE A 47 3.79 6.48 3.32
N PHE A 48 3.57 7.43 2.41
CA PHE A 48 4.63 7.91 1.53
C PHE A 48 5.80 8.50 2.31
N ALA A 49 5.56 9.27 3.37
CA ALA A 49 6.64 9.81 4.19
C ALA A 49 7.47 8.68 4.84
N VAL A 50 6.81 7.71 5.47
CA VAL A 50 7.43 6.56 6.13
C VAL A 50 8.24 5.71 5.13
N PHE A 51 7.69 5.45 3.95
CA PHE A 51 8.41 4.74 2.89
C PHE A 51 9.61 5.54 2.36
N GLY A 52 9.43 6.83 2.12
CA GLY A 52 10.50 7.72 1.66
C GLY A 52 11.68 7.71 2.62
N ILE A 53 11.41 7.90 3.92
CA ILE A 53 12.42 7.82 4.98
C ILE A 53 13.07 6.43 4.99
N GLY A 54 12.28 5.35 4.94
CA GLY A 54 12.79 3.98 4.94
C GLY A 54 13.77 3.70 3.80
N MET A 55 13.44 4.11 2.57
CA MET A 55 14.32 3.93 1.41
C MET A 55 15.61 4.74 1.53
N LEU A 56 15.53 5.97 2.07
CA LEU A 56 16.72 6.80 2.31
C LEU A 56 17.62 6.23 3.42
N LEU A 57 17.04 5.61 4.45
CA LEU A 57 17.81 4.89 5.47
C LEU A 57 18.52 3.66 4.87
N HIS A 58 17.83 2.89 4.02
CA HIS A 58 18.44 1.79 3.27
C HIS A 58 19.62 2.25 2.41
N TYR A 59 19.48 3.39 1.75
CA TYR A 59 20.56 4.01 0.96
C TYR A 59 21.72 4.47 1.84
N HIS A 60 21.44 5.13 2.97
CA HIS A 60 22.49 5.66 3.83
C HIS A 60 23.29 4.58 4.56
N PHE A 61 22.60 3.59 5.13
CA PHE A 61 23.23 2.55 5.93
C PHE A 61 23.64 1.31 5.14
N GLN A 62 23.32 1.25 3.85
CA GLN A 62 23.70 0.15 2.96
C GLN A 62 23.31 -1.23 3.52
N TRP A 63 22.15 -1.31 4.17
CA TRP A 63 21.73 -2.50 4.93
C TRP A 63 21.67 -3.78 4.10
N ARG A 64 21.44 -3.69 2.78
CA ARG A 64 21.41 -4.87 1.90
C ARG A 64 22.79 -5.52 1.76
N LEU A 65 23.87 -4.74 1.85
CA LEU A 65 25.24 -5.24 1.79
C LEU A 65 25.69 -5.83 3.12
N SER A 66 25.39 -5.13 4.22
CA SER A 66 25.86 -5.53 5.55
C SER A 66 24.98 -6.61 6.20
N TYR A 67 23.67 -6.55 5.99
CA TYR A 67 22.68 -7.42 6.63
C TYR A 67 21.53 -7.77 5.67
N PRO A 68 21.79 -8.59 4.63
CA PRO A 68 20.83 -8.83 3.55
C PRO A 68 19.48 -9.41 4.00
N LEU A 69 19.49 -10.34 4.96
CA LEU A 69 18.27 -10.93 5.51
C LEU A 69 17.45 -9.92 6.32
N LEU A 70 18.11 -9.06 7.11
CA LEU A 70 17.45 -7.97 7.83
C LEU A 70 16.88 -6.93 6.86
N ALA A 71 17.62 -6.62 5.79
CA ALA A 71 17.13 -5.73 4.75
C ALA A 71 15.90 -6.29 4.05
N THR A 72 15.85 -7.60 3.76
CA THR A 72 14.64 -8.27 3.26
C THR A 72 13.50 -8.21 4.28
N ALA A 73 13.79 -8.45 5.55
CA ALA A 73 12.79 -8.38 6.61
C ALA A 73 12.17 -6.98 6.70
N LEU A 74 13.01 -5.95 6.62
CA LEU A 74 12.58 -4.57 6.64
C LEU A 74 11.74 -4.22 5.39
N SER A 75 12.19 -4.59 4.19
CA SER A 75 11.44 -4.34 2.94
C SER A 75 10.05 -4.98 2.96
N VAL A 76 9.95 -6.25 3.38
CA VAL A 76 8.66 -6.95 3.50
C VAL A 76 7.77 -6.29 4.56
N SER A 77 8.36 -5.85 5.68
CA SER A 77 7.62 -5.12 6.71
C SER A 77 6.99 -3.85 6.13
N TYR A 78 7.78 -3.07 5.37
CA TYR A 78 7.28 -1.89 4.68
C TYR A 78 6.16 -2.24 3.69
N PHE A 79 6.37 -3.19 2.78
CA PHE A 79 5.35 -3.58 1.79
C PHE A 79 4.06 -4.06 2.45
N HIS A 80 4.14 -4.81 3.55
CA HIS A 80 2.95 -5.28 4.27
C HIS A 80 2.22 -4.15 4.97
N ILE A 81 2.95 -3.25 5.63
CA ILE A 81 2.39 -2.04 6.23
C ILE A 81 1.70 -1.19 5.14
N ALA A 82 2.31 -1.05 3.95
CA ALA A 82 1.67 -0.41 2.80
C ALA A 82 0.38 -1.13 2.35
N GLY A 83 0.36 -2.46 2.35
CA GLY A 83 -0.85 -3.23 2.04
C GLY A 83 -2.00 -2.90 3.00
N VAL A 84 -1.73 -2.94 4.30
CA VAL A 84 -2.72 -2.58 5.35
C VAL A 84 -3.15 -1.12 5.20
N ALA A 85 -2.19 -0.23 5.06
CA ALA A 85 -2.36 1.20 4.85
C ALA A 85 -3.30 1.54 3.68
N ILE A 86 -3.09 0.90 2.53
CA ILE A 86 -3.92 1.11 1.34
C ILE A 86 -5.32 0.60 1.59
N THR A 87 -5.47 -0.55 2.24
CA THR A 87 -6.77 -1.07 2.65
C THR A 87 -7.49 -0.08 3.57
N TRP A 88 -6.78 0.58 4.47
CA TRP A 88 -7.35 1.59 5.38
C TRP A 88 -7.67 2.93 4.70
N SER A 89 -7.00 3.25 3.59
CA SER A 89 -7.23 4.50 2.87
C SER A 89 -8.22 4.37 1.71
N HIS A 90 -8.20 3.29 0.94
CA HIS A 90 -8.98 3.15 -0.30
C HIS A 90 -10.30 2.39 -0.10
N THR A 91 -10.32 1.32 0.70
CA THR A 91 -11.57 0.58 0.97
C THR A 91 -12.66 1.46 1.59
N PRO A 92 -12.33 2.42 2.47
CA PRO A 92 -13.35 3.33 3.00
C PRO A 92 -13.89 4.37 2.02
N LEU A 93 -13.19 4.62 0.91
CA LEU A 93 -13.73 5.45 -0.19
C LEU A 93 -14.85 4.72 -0.94
N LEU A 94 -14.86 3.38 -0.88
CA LEU A 94 -15.92 2.51 -1.40
C LEU A 94 -17.03 2.25 -0.38
N ASN A 95 -16.63 2.00 0.87
CA ASN A 95 -17.53 1.66 1.97
C ASN A 95 -17.11 2.42 3.23
N PRO A 96 -17.74 3.57 3.54
CA PRO A 96 -17.40 4.39 4.71
C PRO A 96 -17.37 3.63 6.05
N HIS A 97 -18.16 2.57 6.19
CA HIS A 97 -18.24 1.75 7.40
C HIS A 97 -17.21 0.62 7.48
N TYR A 98 -16.37 0.45 6.46
CA TYR A 98 -15.35 -0.59 6.41
C TYR A 98 -14.39 -0.54 7.60
N LEU A 99 -13.86 0.66 7.89
CA LEU A 99 -12.83 0.85 8.91
C LEU A 99 -13.45 0.87 10.32
N CYS A 100 -13.89 -0.29 10.77
CA CYS A 100 -14.40 -0.51 12.12
C CYS A 100 -13.27 -0.89 13.10
N ARG A 101 -13.53 -0.78 14.41
CA ARG A 101 -12.56 -1.15 15.46
C ARG A 101 -12.05 -2.59 15.31
N LYS A 102 -12.89 -3.52 14.85
CA LYS A 102 -12.50 -4.93 14.65
C LYS A 102 -11.46 -5.10 13.56
N VAL A 103 -11.63 -4.41 12.42
CA VAL A 103 -10.69 -4.42 11.29
C VAL A 103 -9.35 -3.83 11.73
N VAL A 104 -9.38 -2.66 12.36
CA VAL A 104 -8.17 -2.00 12.87
C VAL A 104 -7.45 -2.86 13.91
N ALA A 105 -8.18 -3.42 14.88
CA ALA A 105 -7.58 -4.27 15.91
C ALA A 105 -6.94 -5.52 15.31
N ARG A 106 -7.61 -6.20 14.36
CA ARG A 106 -7.05 -7.37 13.66
C ARG A 106 -5.73 -7.00 12.98
N ASP A 107 -5.73 -5.96 12.16
CA ASP A 107 -4.55 -5.57 11.38
C ASP A 107 -3.41 -5.09 12.29
N VAL A 108 -3.72 -4.35 13.35
CA VAL A 108 -2.73 -3.93 14.35
C VAL A 108 -2.16 -5.12 15.11
N VAL A 109 -2.98 -6.08 15.53
CA VAL A 109 -2.51 -7.30 16.20
C VAL A 109 -1.62 -8.11 15.25
N PHE A 110 -2.02 -8.24 13.99
CA PHE A 110 -1.21 -8.94 13.00
C PHE A 110 0.15 -8.25 12.79
N LEU A 111 0.20 -6.92 12.74
CA LEU A 111 1.45 -6.18 12.65
C LEU A 111 2.27 -6.28 13.94
N ALA A 112 1.65 -6.12 15.11
CA ALA A 112 2.32 -6.10 16.40
C ALA A 112 2.88 -7.47 16.83
N VAL A 113 2.26 -8.57 16.38
CA VAL A 113 2.73 -9.94 16.67
C VAL A 113 3.52 -10.49 15.49
N GLY A 114 3.01 -10.32 14.27
CA GLY A 114 3.60 -10.87 13.05
C GLY A 114 4.93 -10.22 12.69
N LEU A 115 5.08 -8.89 12.81
CA LEU A 115 6.35 -8.23 12.48
C LEU A 115 7.46 -8.69 13.43
N PRO A 116 7.32 -8.65 14.78
CA PRO A 116 8.36 -9.18 15.65
C PRO A 116 8.69 -10.65 15.40
N ALA A 117 7.68 -11.51 15.20
CA ALA A 117 7.91 -12.92 14.86
C ALA A 117 8.72 -13.07 13.56
N TYR A 118 8.41 -12.26 12.55
CA TYR A 118 9.15 -12.23 11.29
C TYR A 118 10.60 -11.75 11.47
N TRP A 119 10.84 -10.69 12.25
CA TRP A 119 12.18 -10.20 12.56
C TRP A 119 13.01 -11.19 13.37
N ILE A 120 12.39 -11.90 14.31
CA ILE A 120 13.04 -13.00 15.04
C ILE A 120 13.46 -14.11 14.05
N SER A 121 12.57 -14.47 13.12
CA SER A 121 12.89 -15.48 12.11
C SER A 121 14.04 -15.08 11.19
N ALA A 122 14.14 -13.79 10.82
CA ALA A 122 15.19 -13.26 9.96
C ALA A 122 16.55 -13.14 10.65
N THR A 123 16.58 -13.04 11.99
CA THR A 123 17.82 -12.87 12.76
C THR A 123 18.37 -14.17 13.31
N SER A 124 17.49 -15.05 13.79
CA SER A 124 17.87 -16.10 14.74
C SER A 124 17.44 -17.50 14.31
N CYS A 125 16.73 -17.63 13.19
CA CYS A 125 16.16 -18.91 12.77
C CYS A 125 16.72 -19.36 11.41
N PRO A 126 16.59 -20.67 11.08
CA PRO A 126 16.90 -21.18 9.75
C PRO A 126 16.05 -20.51 8.66
N LEU A 127 16.57 -20.49 7.42
CA LEU A 127 15.90 -19.92 6.25
C LEU A 127 14.48 -20.51 6.01
N SER A 128 14.27 -21.78 6.35
CA SER A 128 12.95 -22.41 6.27
C SER A 128 11.91 -21.72 7.16
N THR A 129 12.29 -21.31 8.38
CA THR A 129 11.42 -20.56 9.29
C THR A 129 11.05 -19.20 8.73
N LEU A 130 12.00 -18.51 8.08
CA LEU A 130 11.74 -17.25 7.38
C LEU A 130 10.68 -17.45 6.28
N HIS A 131 10.79 -18.49 5.46
CA HIS A 131 9.78 -18.79 4.43
C HIS A 131 8.38 -19.06 5.02
N TYR A 132 8.28 -19.77 6.14
CA TYR A 132 6.99 -19.98 6.81
C TYR A 132 6.37 -18.68 7.30
N THR A 133 7.18 -17.79 7.90
CA THR A 133 6.68 -16.48 8.31
C THR A 133 6.25 -15.62 7.12
N LEU A 134 6.98 -15.65 6.00
CA LEU A 134 6.58 -14.99 4.76
C LEU A 134 5.26 -15.50 4.19
N LEU A 135 5.03 -16.81 4.28
CA LEU A 135 3.77 -17.42 3.85
C LEU A 135 2.58 -16.91 4.67
N ILE A 136 2.74 -16.71 5.98
CA ILE A 136 1.69 -16.14 6.84
C ILE A 136 1.33 -14.72 6.40
N PHE A 137 2.34 -13.90 6.09
CA PHE A 137 2.14 -12.55 5.55
C PHE A 137 1.47 -12.58 4.16
N LEU A 138 1.87 -13.51 3.29
CA LEU A 138 1.25 -13.70 1.99
C LEU A 138 -0.24 -14.07 2.12
N ILE A 139 -0.59 -15.00 3.01
CA ILE A 139 -1.98 -15.39 3.28
C ILE A 139 -2.79 -14.18 3.75
N HIS A 140 -2.25 -13.37 4.65
CA HIS A 140 -2.92 -12.15 5.11
C HIS A 140 -3.14 -11.15 3.98
N CYS A 141 -2.16 -10.96 3.08
CA CYS A 141 -2.32 -10.12 1.90
C CYS A 141 -3.38 -10.64 0.92
N VAL A 142 -3.42 -11.95 0.67
CA VAL A 142 -4.46 -12.56 -0.17
C VAL A 142 -5.83 -12.34 0.46
N TRP A 143 -5.94 -12.51 1.77
CA TRP A 143 -7.18 -12.30 2.50
C TRP A 143 -7.64 -10.82 2.46
N MET A 144 -6.74 -9.85 2.69
CA MET A 144 -7.05 -8.42 2.53
C MET A 144 -7.50 -8.08 1.11
N SER A 145 -6.85 -8.68 0.10
CA SER A 145 -7.20 -8.49 -1.31
C SER A 145 -8.61 -9.02 -1.59
N PHE A 146 -8.95 -10.21 -1.06
CA PHE A 146 -10.28 -10.79 -1.18
C PHE A 146 -11.36 -9.90 -0.53
N ASP A 147 -11.09 -9.39 0.68
CA ASP A 147 -11.99 -8.48 1.39
C ASP A 147 -12.23 -7.17 0.63
N PHE A 148 -11.17 -6.62 0.02
CA PHE A 148 -11.28 -5.48 -0.88
C PHE A 148 -12.16 -5.79 -2.10
N TYR A 149 -11.89 -6.89 -2.82
CA TYR A 149 -12.64 -7.25 -4.02
C TYR A 149 -14.12 -7.51 -3.75
N THR A 150 -14.42 -8.24 -2.67
CA THR A 150 -15.81 -8.49 -2.28
C THR A 150 -16.56 -7.20 -1.95
N THR A 151 -15.90 -6.26 -1.26
CA THR A 151 -16.45 -4.91 -1.00
C THR A 151 -16.66 -4.15 -2.30
N TYR A 152 -15.68 -4.12 -3.20
CA TYR A 152 -15.76 -3.47 -4.50
C TYR A 152 -16.92 -4.00 -5.33
N PHE A 153 -17.04 -5.32 -5.52
CA PHE A 153 -18.10 -5.92 -6.34
C PHE A 153 -19.50 -5.72 -5.75
N ARG A 154 -19.62 -5.57 -4.43
CA ARG A 154 -20.89 -5.23 -3.79
C ARG A 154 -21.28 -3.78 -4.09
N VAL A 155 -20.35 -2.84 -3.94
CA VAL A 155 -20.59 -1.41 -4.19
C VAL A 155 -20.80 -1.13 -5.68
N SER A 156 -19.96 -1.69 -6.55
CA SER A 156 -20.04 -1.52 -8.00
C SER A 156 -21.39 -1.99 -8.58
N ARG A 157 -21.92 -3.14 -8.13
CA ARG A 157 -23.25 -3.61 -8.58
C ARG A 157 -24.38 -2.64 -8.21
N ARG A 158 -24.30 -2.00 -7.04
CA ARG A 158 -25.29 -0.99 -6.60
C ARG A 158 -25.17 0.30 -7.39
N LEU A 159 -23.95 0.76 -7.65
CA LEU A 159 -23.69 1.97 -8.43
C LEU A 159 -24.10 1.85 -9.90
N ILE A 160 -23.88 0.68 -10.53
CA ILE A 160 -24.34 0.41 -11.90
C ILE A 160 -25.88 0.46 -11.99
N ALA A 161 -26.58 0.01 -10.95
CA ALA A 161 -28.05 0.09 -10.90
C ALA A 161 -28.57 1.54 -10.86
N MET A 162 -27.77 2.50 -10.38
CA MET A 162 -28.13 3.92 -10.25
C MET A 162 -27.89 4.76 -11.52
N LYS A 163 -27.36 4.18 -12.62
CA LYS A 163 -27.14 4.85 -13.93
C LYS A 163 -26.33 6.18 -13.89
N LEU A 164 -25.43 6.35 -12.93
CA LEU A 164 -24.56 7.54 -12.85
C LEU A 164 -23.27 7.35 -13.67
N GLY A 165 -23.28 7.80 -14.93
CA GLY A 165 -22.19 7.54 -15.90
C GLY A 165 -20.79 8.07 -15.51
N SER A 166 -20.69 9.17 -14.74
CA SER A 166 -19.40 9.70 -14.24
C SER A 166 -18.82 8.85 -13.11
N VAL A 167 -19.66 8.21 -12.30
CA VAL A 167 -19.27 7.36 -11.17
C VAL A 167 -18.69 6.03 -11.67
N GLU A 168 -19.19 5.53 -12.79
CA GLU A 168 -18.71 4.28 -13.38
C GLU A 168 -17.25 4.38 -13.89
N GLY A 169 -16.88 5.51 -14.50
CA GLY A 169 -15.51 5.79 -14.94
C GLY A 169 -14.54 5.86 -13.76
N PHE A 170 -14.93 6.56 -12.69
CA PHE A 170 -14.16 6.61 -11.45
C PHE A 170 -13.99 5.22 -10.81
N MET A 171 -15.07 4.44 -10.70
CA MET A 171 -15.02 3.09 -10.12
C MET A 171 -14.11 2.14 -10.89
N ARG A 172 -14.18 2.17 -12.23
CA ARG A 172 -13.28 1.39 -13.10
C ARG A 172 -11.82 1.78 -12.91
N TRP A 173 -11.55 3.07 -12.73
CA TRP A 173 -10.20 3.56 -12.53
C TRP A 173 -9.65 3.23 -11.13
N MET A 174 -10.47 3.36 -10.09
CA MET A 174 -10.12 2.93 -8.74
C MET A 174 -9.89 1.41 -8.67
N LEU A 175 -10.68 0.62 -9.41
CA LEU A 175 -10.46 -0.83 -9.51
C LEU A 175 -9.08 -1.16 -10.10
N ARG A 176 -8.71 -0.50 -11.21
CA ARG A 176 -7.38 -0.67 -11.83
C ARG A 176 -6.27 -0.29 -10.87
N SER A 177 -6.46 0.75 -10.07
CA SER A 177 -5.54 1.16 -8.98
C SER A 177 -5.35 0.06 -7.98
N CYS A 178 -6.45 -0.49 -7.47
CA CYS A 178 -6.37 -1.55 -6.49
C CYS A 178 -5.81 -2.86 -7.07
N HIS A 179 -6.10 -3.20 -8.33
CA HIS A 179 -5.47 -4.34 -9.02
C HIS A 179 -3.96 -4.22 -9.05
N LEU A 180 -3.45 -3.05 -9.49
CA LEU A 180 -2.01 -2.81 -9.60
C LEU A 180 -1.34 -2.89 -8.24
N ILE A 181 -1.96 -2.30 -7.22
CA ILE A 181 -1.43 -2.32 -5.85
C ILE A 181 -1.42 -3.74 -5.29
N ILE A 182 -2.51 -4.49 -5.43
CA ILE A 182 -2.64 -5.86 -4.92
C ILE A 182 -1.63 -6.78 -5.62
N ALA A 183 -1.56 -6.71 -6.95
CA ALA A 183 -0.63 -7.50 -7.74
C ALA A 183 0.82 -7.17 -7.37
N PHE A 184 1.14 -5.89 -7.20
CA PHE A 184 2.46 -5.45 -6.75
C PHE A 184 2.78 -5.92 -5.33
N GLY A 185 1.84 -5.80 -4.39
CA GLY A 185 2.05 -6.21 -3.00
C GLY A 185 2.20 -7.72 -2.82
N LEU A 186 1.40 -8.53 -3.50
CA LEU A 186 1.56 -9.99 -3.51
C LEU A 186 2.86 -10.40 -4.22
N GLY A 187 3.13 -9.76 -5.37
CA GLY A 187 4.36 -9.98 -6.14
C GLY A 187 5.61 -9.65 -5.32
N SER A 188 5.62 -8.54 -4.58
CA SER A 188 6.78 -8.13 -3.79
C SER A 188 7.09 -9.12 -2.66
N ILE A 189 6.09 -9.65 -1.97
CA ILE A 189 6.27 -10.70 -0.95
C ILE A 189 6.82 -11.98 -1.58
N MET A 190 6.26 -12.43 -2.70
CA MET A 190 6.75 -13.63 -3.38
C MET A 190 8.20 -13.45 -3.85
N PHE A 191 8.50 -12.34 -4.52
CA PHE A 191 9.82 -12.08 -5.08
C PHE A 191 10.90 -11.95 -3.99
N THR A 192 10.58 -11.27 -2.88
CA THR A 192 11.49 -11.18 -1.72
C THR A 192 11.65 -12.50 -0.98
N SER A 193 10.66 -13.39 -1.05
CA SER A 193 10.77 -14.76 -0.51
C SER A 193 11.71 -15.64 -1.34
N PHE A 194 11.66 -15.53 -2.67
CA PHE A 194 12.53 -16.33 -3.56
C PHE A 194 13.97 -15.81 -3.61
N PHE A 195 14.16 -14.49 -3.46
CA PHE A 195 15.46 -13.84 -3.55
C PHE A 195 15.76 -13.00 -2.28
N PRO A 196 15.91 -13.65 -1.11
CA PRO A 196 16.03 -12.95 0.17
C PRO A 196 17.40 -12.28 0.37
N VAL A 197 18.40 -12.55 -0.49
CA VAL A 197 19.76 -12.00 -0.36
C VAL A 197 20.14 -11.11 -1.54
N ASP A 198 19.60 -11.37 -2.73
CA ASP A 198 20.01 -10.68 -3.96
C ASP A 198 19.50 -9.23 -4.04
N ALA A 199 20.33 -8.32 -4.56
CA ALA A 199 19.97 -6.90 -4.70
C ALA A 199 19.17 -6.61 -5.97
N TRP A 200 19.52 -7.23 -7.10
CA TRP A 200 18.88 -7.02 -8.41
C TRP A 200 17.34 -7.19 -8.38
N PRO A 201 16.78 -8.26 -7.80
CA PRO A 201 15.33 -8.48 -7.75
C PRO A 201 14.61 -7.35 -7.01
N PHE A 202 15.27 -6.81 -5.98
CA PHE A 202 14.75 -5.71 -5.20
C PHE A 202 14.85 -4.37 -5.95
N THR A 203 15.90 -4.13 -6.74
CA THR A 203 15.99 -2.97 -7.64
C THR A 203 14.81 -2.93 -8.62
N VAL A 204 14.44 -4.07 -9.22
CA VAL A 204 13.26 -4.15 -10.10
C VAL A 204 11.98 -3.82 -9.34
N LEU A 205 11.80 -4.38 -8.14
CA LEU A 205 10.65 -4.05 -7.29
C LEU A 205 10.59 -2.56 -6.95
N LEU A 206 11.71 -1.91 -6.66
CA LEU A 206 11.77 -0.49 -6.37
C LEU A 206 11.32 0.36 -7.57
N ILE A 207 11.79 0.02 -8.78
CA ILE A 207 11.37 0.71 -10.01
C ILE A 207 9.86 0.58 -10.23
N ILE A 208 9.33 -0.64 -10.10
CA ILE A 208 7.88 -0.88 -10.25
C ILE A 208 7.11 -0.15 -9.14
N SER A 209 7.64 -0.14 -7.91
CA SER A 209 7.01 0.56 -6.78
C SER A 209 6.84 2.04 -7.03
N ALA A 210 7.79 2.68 -7.72
CA ALA A 210 7.70 4.09 -8.07
C ALA A 210 6.45 4.38 -8.93
N LEU A 211 6.20 3.55 -9.93
CA LEU A 211 5.02 3.66 -10.79
C LEU A 211 3.72 3.44 -10.01
N VAL A 212 3.70 2.44 -9.11
CA VAL A 212 2.54 2.15 -8.26
C VAL A 212 2.27 3.30 -7.29
N PHE A 213 3.29 3.86 -6.65
CA PHE A 213 3.14 4.99 -5.73
C PHE A 213 2.69 6.26 -6.46
N VAL A 214 3.22 6.56 -7.65
CA VAL A 214 2.73 7.66 -8.49
C VAL A 214 1.25 7.45 -8.84
N TYR A 215 0.87 6.21 -9.14
CA TYR A 215 -0.52 5.90 -9.45
C TYR A 215 -1.45 6.07 -8.23
N ILE A 216 -1.02 5.65 -7.03
CA ILE A 216 -1.74 5.92 -5.77
C ILE A 216 -1.85 7.42 -5.50
N TYR A 217 -0.76 8.17 -5.72
CA TYR A 217 -0.74 9.62 -5.54
C TYR A 217 -1.78 10.29 -6.45
N TYR A 218 -1.80 9.91 -7.72
CA TYR A 218 -2.75 10.42 -8.69
C TYR A 218 -4.19 9.99 -8.33
N SER A 219 -4.38 8.74 -7.88
CA SER A 219 -5.64 8.21 -7.30
C SER A 219 -6.29 9.12 -6.28
N ILE A 220 -5.54 9.46 -5.24
CA ILE A 220 -6.03 10.30 -4.15
C ILE A 220 -6.11 11.77 -4.58
N SER A 221 -5.24 12.25 -5.47
CA SER A 221 -5.30 13.63 -5.93
C SER A 221 -6.56 13.89 -6.76
N GLU A 222 -6.93 12.97 -7.65
CA GLU A 222 -8.12 13.11 -8.50
C GLU A 222 -9.43 12.81 -7.78
N TYR A 223 -9.40 11.97 -6.73
CA TYR A 223 -10.61 11.64 -5.97
C TYR A 223 -11.34 12.89 -5.45
N GLY A 224 -10.60 13.95 -5.11
CA GLY A 224 -11.18 15.22 -4.66
C GLY A 224 -12.21 15.80 -5.64
N HIS A 225 -11.98 15.66 -6.95
CA HIS A 225 -12.86 16.21 -7.99
C HIS A 225 -14.18 15.45 -8.17
N VAL A 226 -14.24 14.19 -7.72
CA VAL A 226 -15.41 13.32 -7.85
C VAL A 226 -16.06 13.00 -6.51
N ILE A 227 -15.60 13.65 -5.44
CA ILE A 227 -15.98 13.31 -4.07
C ILE A 227 -17.48 13.48 -3.79
N ASP A 228 -18.11 14.52 -4.34
CA ASP A 228 -19.54 14.75 -4.15
C ASP A 228 -20.38 13.68 -4.82
N SER A 229 -20.04 13.35 -6.06
CA SER A 229 -20.67 12.26 -6.82
C SER A 229 -20.46 10.91 -6.13
N ALA A 230 -19.25 10.64 -5.64
CA ALA A 230 -18.92 9.39 -4.94
C ALA A 230 -19.61 9.28 -3.57
N THR A 231 -19.68 10.38 -2.81
CA THR A 231 -20.31 10.43 -1.48
C THR A 231 -21.83 10.27 -1.59
N THR A 232 -22.45 10.90 -2.58
CA THR A 232 -23.89 10.77 -2.84
C THR A 232 -24.22 9.32 -3.21
N ALA A 233 -23.48 8.76 -4.16
CA ALA A 233 -23.74 7.41 -4.64
C ALA A 233 -23.41 6.30 -3.60
N THR A 234 -22.51 6.56 -2.64
CA THR A 234 -22.27 5.63 -1.53
C THR A 234 -23.30 5.74 -0.42
N LYS A 235 -23.87 6.92 -0.15
CA LYS A 235 -24.99 7.07 0.79
C LYS A 235 -26.25 6.37 0.29
N ASP A 236 -26.63 6.64 -0.96
CA ASP A 236 -27.81 6.03 -1.60
C ASP A 236 -27.68 4.50 -1.73
N ALA A 237 -26.45 3.98 -1.75
CA ALA A 237 -26.20 2.54 -1.84
C ALA A 237 -26.18 1.84 -0.48
N LEU A 238 -26.18 2.57 0.64
CA LEU A 238 -26.18 2.02 2.00
C LEU A 238 -27.58 2.04 2.65
N GLU A 239 -28.51 2.81 2.10
CA GLU A 239 -29.95 2.75 2.35
C GLU A 239 -30.61 1.61 1.55
#